data_AF-A0A7Z8P3F4-F1
#
_entry.id   AF-A0A7Z8P3F4-F1
#
_cell.length_a   1.000
_cell.length_b   1.000
_cell.length_c   1.000
_cell.angle_alpha   90.00
_cell.angle_beta   90.00
_cell.angle_gamma   90.00
#
_symmetry.space_group_name_H-M   'P 1'
#
loop_
_entity.id
_entity.type
_entity.pdbx_description
1 polymer ?
#
loop_
_entity_poly.entity_id
_entity_poly.type
_entity_poly.pdbx_seq_one_letter_code
_entity_poly.pdbx_strand_id
1 'polypeptide(L)'
;MDNTRDTSSCCPPDSKADTGQFIQMIGLGKSSPAPEIRKTTSLITFNNRLDHFLARWGVSRMGHKVEPGIYKLGNPDADSPVFVSANYTLSFDALRSSLAGINGYILVIDTKGINVWCAAGKGTFGTDEIVYRVRWSGLAKLVNHRNIILPQLGAPGVSAHEIKRRSGFKVEYGPVRANDLPEYLKNHASTPEMRRVRFSFRDRLVLTPIEFIHVIKPTLIAAIILYLLSGPFAALLAIVTALAGTVLFPVLLPYLPAQDLSIKGIVFGWVIALPFGIILAVNTNMTLWKEILSLMAMFLIVPAVTGYLALNFTGCTTYTSRTGVKKEIFRYVPYMALKAGTGLLCLLILAIVNLKEMI
;
A
#
# COMPACT_ATOMS: atom_id res chain seq x y z
N MET A 1 5.43 24.74 61.78
CA MET A 1 5.85 23.37 61.44
C MET A 1 4.87 22.86 60.40
N ASP A 2 5.42 22.47 59.26
CA ASP A 2 4.76 22.21 57.99
C ASP A 2 3.64 21.18 58.03
N ASN A 3 2.62 21.40 57.19
CA ASN A 3 1.95 20.30 56.50
C ASN A 3 1.40 20.80 55.15
N THR A 4 2.25 20.76 54.12
CA THR A 4 1.88 21.01 52.72
C THR A 4 1.44 19.71 52.05
N ARG A 5 0.18 19.67 51.59
CA ARG A 5 -0.25 18.78 50.50
C ARG A 5 -0.93 19.62 49.43
N ASP A 6 -0.17 19.91 48.39
CA ASP A 6 -0.61 20.48 47.13
C ASP A 6 -1.66 19.59 46.47
N THR A 7 -2.78 20.18 46.06
CA THR A 7 -3.73 19.60 45.10
C THR A 7 -3.73 20.48 43.86
N SER A 8 -2.75 20.29 42.98
CA SER A 8 -2.73 20.92 41.67
C SER A 8 -3.61 20.14 40.68
N SER A 9 -4.80 20.70 40.44
CA SER A 9 -5.70 20.34 39.35
C SER A 9 -5.09 20.73 37.99
N CYS A 10 -4.62 19.75 37.22
CA CYS A 10 -3.94 19.94 35.93
C CYS A 10 -4.87 20.02 34.69
N CYS A 11 -6.04 20.65 34.78
CA CYS A 11 -6.87 20.95 33.60
C CYS A 11 -7.48 22.35 33.72
N PRO A 12 -7.21 23.28 32.79
CA PRO A 12 -8.00 24.51 32.70
C PRO A 12 -9.40 24.19 32.15
N PRO A 13 -10.45 24.89 32.61
CA PRO A 13 -11.81 24.67 32.17
C PRO A 13 -12.06 25.27 30.77
N ASP A 14 -12.81 24.52 29.96
CA ASP A 14 -13.55 24.91 28.75
C ASP A 14 -13.08 26.16 28.00
N SER A 15 -12.08 25.99 27.12
CA SER A 15 -12.05 26.81 25.90
C SER A 15 -13.14 26.29 24.96
N LYS A 16 -14.26 27.02 24.88
CA LYS A 16 -15.18 26.89 23.75
C LYS A 16 -14.36 27.08 22.49
N ALA A 17 -14.11 25.98 21.76
CA ALA A 17 -13.35 26.02 20.52
C ALA A 17 -14.02 27.01 19.56
N ASP A 18 -13.38 28.16 19.36
CA ASP A 18 -13.84 29.19 18.44
C ASP A 18 -13.86 28.58 17.03
N THR A 19 -15.06 28.36 16.53
CA THR A 19 -15.30 27.68 15.25
C THR A 19 -14.75 28.52 14.10
N GLY A 20 -14.63 29.85 14.29
CA GLY A 20 -14.03 30.77 13.33
C GLY A 20 -12.52 30.57 13.18
N GLN A 21 -11.79 30.44 14.30
CA GLN A 21 -10.34 30.22 14.29
C GLN A 21 -9.97 28.88 13.65
N PHE A 22 -10.76 27.83 13.87
CA PHE A 22 -10.48 26.50 13.30
C PHE A 22 -10.68 26.46 11.76
N ILE A 23 -11.64 27.23 11.23
CA ILE A 23 -11.87 27.39 9.79
C ILE A 23 -10.71 28.15 9.15
N GLN A 24 -10.21 29.18 9.83
CA GLN A 24 -9.11 30.02 9.36
C GLN A 24 -7.76 29.28 9.37
N MET A 25 -7.53 28.41 10.36
CA MET A 25 -6.28 27.65 10.52
C MET A 25 -6.11 26.52 9.48
N ILE A 26 -7.16 26.13 8.77
CA ILE A 26 -7.18 24.99 7.80
C ILE A 26 -7.34 25.49 6.35
N GLY A 27 -7.24 26.79 6.10
CA GLY A 27 -7.25 27.34 4.74
C GLY A 27 -8.61 27.31 4.05
N LEU A 28 -9.71 27.33 4.81
CA LEU A 28 -11.02 27.66 4.26
C LEU A 28 -11.11 29.17 4.05
N GLY A 29 -10.76 29.62 2.86
CA GLY A 29 -11.31 30.86 2.37
C GLY A 29 -12.84 30.78 2.43
N LYS A 30 -13.49 31.83 2.94
CA LYS A 30 -14.96 32.01 2.94
C LYS A 30 -15.61 31.89 1.54
N SER A 31 -14.82 31.62 0.50
CA SER A 31 -15.17 31.54 -0.91
C SER A 31 -15.21 30.11 -1.48
N SER A 32 -14.95 29.05 -0.69
CA SER A 32 -15.14 27.68 -1.19
C SER A 32 -16.63 27.44 -1.45
N PRO A 33 -17.08 27.25 -2.70
CA PRO A 33 -18.49 27.02 -2.98
C PRO A 33 -18.97 25.79 -2.21
N ALA A 34 -20.21 25.84 -1.72
CA ALA A 34 -20.84 24.68 -1.12
C ALA A 34 -20.71 23.50 -2.10
N PRO A 35 -20.26 22.31 -1.66
CA PRO A 35 -20.09 21.20 -2.56
C PRO A 35 -21.40 20.90 -3.27
N GLU A 36 -21.34 20.89 -4.60
CA GLU A 36 -22.37 20.28 -5.41
C GLU A 36 -22.53 18.82 -4.95
N ILE A 37 -23.76 18.44 -4.62
CA ILE A 37 -24.07 17.06 -4.25
C ILE A 37 -24.08 16.24 -5.54
N ARG A 38 -23.06 15.43 -5.73
CA ARG A 38 -22.89 14.62 -6.94
C ARG A 38 -23.78 13.38 -6.86
N LYS A 39 -24.18 12.82 -8.01
CA LYS A 39 -24.87 11.54 -8.09
C LYS A 39 -23.88 10.44 -8.47
N THR A 40 -24.08 9.25 -7.92
CA THR A 40 -23.32 8.05 -8.29
C THR A 40 -24.23 6.82 -8.32
N THR A 41 -23.75 5.75 -8.93
CA THR A 41 -24.46 4.48 -9.04
C THR A 41 -23.60 3.34 -8.53
N SER A 42 -24.19 2.19 -8.24
CA SER A 42 -23.44 0.98 -7.87
C SER A 42 -22.82 0.27 -9.08
N LEU A 43 -23.19 0.67 -10.31
CA LEU A 43 -22.76 -0.01 -11.54
C LEU A 43 -21.32 0.38 -11.89
N ILE A 44 -20.45 -0.62 -12.04
CA ILE A 44 -19.08 -0.44 -12.52
C ILE A 44 -19.07 -0.52 -14.05
N THR A 45 -18.79 0.60 -14.69
CA THR A 45 -18.70 0.71 -16.16
C THR A 45 -17.40 0.13 -16.71
N PHE A 46 -17.31 -0.04 -18.03
CA PHE A 46 -16.06 -0.42 -18.68
C PHE A 46 -14.93 0.60 -18.41
N ASN A 47 -15.23 1.91 -18.45
CA ASN A 47 -14.27 2.96 -18.15
C ASN A 47 -13.72 2.86 -16.71
N ASN A 48 -14.55 2.47 -15.75
CA ASN A 48 -14.09 2.21 -14.38
C ASN A 48 -13.13 1.01 -14.34
N ARG A 49 -13.45 -0.08 -15.06
CA ARG A 49 -12.56 -1.25 -15.13
C ARG A 49 -11.23 -0.92 -15.82
N LEU A 50 -11.27 -0.09 -16.86
CA LEU A 50 -10.06 0.40 -17.53
C LEU A 50 -9.22 1.27 -16.59
N ASP A 51 -9.84 2.20 -15.85
CA ASP A 51 -9.17 2.99 -14.82
C ASP A 51 -8.48 2.09 -13.76
N HIS A 52 -9.20 1.06 -13.29
CA HIS A 52 -8.68 0.08 -12.34
C HIS A 52 -7.49 -0.71 -12.88
N PHE A 53 -7.51 -1.02 -14.17
CA PHE A 53 -6.42 -1.68 -14.87
C PHE A 53 -5.21 -0.74 -15.00
N LEU A 54 -5.41 0.47 -15.50
CA LEU A 54 -4.36 1.48 -15.66
C LEU A 54 -3.68 1.82 -14.33
N ALA A 55 -4.44 1.91 -13.24
CA ALA A 55 -3.90 2.14 -11.89
C ALA A 55 -2.95 1.03 -11.45
N ARG A 56 -3.28 -0.23 -11.74
CA ARG A 56 -2.42 -1.39 -11.44
C ARG A 56 -1.21 -1.46 -12.36
N TRP A 57 -1.31 -0.91 -13.57
CA TRP A 57 -0.20 -0.79 -14.51
C TRP A 57 0.60 0.54 -14.36
N GLY A 58 0.35 1.31 -13.30
CA GLY A 58 1.13 2.50 -12.99
C GLY A 58 0.97 3.67 -13.98
N VAL A 59 0.00 3.60 -14.88
CA VAL A 59 -0.31 4.68 -15.83
C VAL A 59 -1.02 5.78 -15.07
N SER A 60 -0.56 7.04 -15.14
CA SER A 60 -1.19 8.17 -14.43
C SER A 60 -1.40 7.92 -12.92
N ARG A 61 -0.34 7.50 -12.21
CA ARG A 61 -0.40 7.11 -10.78
C ARG A 61 -1.13 8.09 -9.87
N MET A 62 -1.07 9.39 -10.16
CA MET A 62 -1.69 10.45 -9.37
C MET A 62 -3.07 10.89 -9.88
N GLY A 63 -3.53 10.35 -11.01
CA GLY A 63 -4.77 10.71 -11.70
C GLY A 63 -5.99 9.87 -11.34
N HIS A 64 -5.81 8.73 -10.66
CA HIS A 64 -6.90 7.82 -10.25
C HIS A 64 -7.66 8.35 -9.04
N LYS A 65 -8.38 9.46 -9.24
CA LYS A 65 -9.07 10.19 -8.18
C LYS A 65 -10.51 10.48 -8.53
N VAL A 66 -11.35 10.47 -7.50
CA VAL A 66 -12.67 11.09 -7.53
C VAL A 66 -12.62 12.42 -6.77
N GLU A 67 -13.51 13.36 -7.11
CA GLU A 67 -13.53 14.64 -6.42
C GLU A 67 -14.04 14.46 -4.98
N PRO A 68 -13.34 14.96 -3.95
CA PRO A 68 -13.85 14.95 -2.58
C PRO A 68 -15.20 15.68 -2.46
N GLY A 69 -16.09 15.14 -1.63
CA GLY A 69 -17.44 15.68 -1.43
C GLY A 69 -18.48 14.61 -1.14
N ILE A 70 -19.76 14.99 -1.23
CA ILE A 70 -20.87 14.07 -1.01
C ILE A 70 -21.39 13.54 -2.33
N TYR A 71 -21.57 12.23 -2.38
CA TYR A 71 -22.20 11.53 -3.49
C TYR A 71 -23.48 10.85 -3.00
N LYS A 72 -24.59 11.06 -3.72
CA LYS A 72 -25.84 10.31 -3.56
C LYS A 72 -25.71 8.99 -4.32
N LEU A 73 -25.79 7.87 -3.61
CA LEU A 73 -25.93 6.54 -4.19
C LEU A 73 -27.41 6.17 -4.26
N GLY A 74 -27.93 5.99 -5.47
CA GLY A 74 -29.37 5.77 -5.68
C GLY A 74 -30.18 7.02 -5.32
N ASN A 75 -31.27 6.83 -4.59
CA ASN A 75 -32.18 7.90 -4.14
C ASN A 75 -32.22 7.96 -2.60
N PRO A 76 -31.16 8.47 -1.95
CA PRO A 76 -31.14 8.57 -0.49
C PRO A 76 -32.08 9.66 0.02
N ASP A 77 -32.71 9.38 1.15
CA ASP A 77 -33.50 10.28 1.98
C ASP A 77 -32.72 10.74 3.22
N ALA A 78 -33.39 11.39 4.17
CA ALA A 78 -32.74 11.92 5.37
C ALA A 78 -32.40 10.86 6.43
N ASP A 79 -32.89 9.63 6.29
CA ASP A 79 -32.63 8.52 7.21
C ASP A 79 -31.65 7.50 6.62
N SER A 80 -31.27 7.70 5.36
CA SER A 80 -30.31 6.86 4.63
C SER A 80 -28.89 6.90 5.22
N PRO A 81 -28.18 5.75 5.24
CA PRO A 81 -26.85 5.66 5.84
C PRO A 81 -25.81 6.53 5.14
N VAL A 82 -24.82 6.98 5.92
CA VAL A 82 -23.67 7.74 5.44
C VAL A 82 -22.41 6.90 5.52
N PHE A 83 -21.79 6.61 4.38
CA PHE A 83 -20.52 5.90 4.27
C PHE A 83 -19.37 6.88 4.04
N VAL A 84 -18.20 6.59 4.58
CA VAL A 84 -16.98 7.37 4.34
C VAL A 84 -16.02 6.59 3.46
N SER A 85 -15.45 7.24 2.44
CA SER A 85 -14.44 6.63 1.58
C SER A 85 -13.28 7.57 1.27
N ALA A 86 -12.16 6.98 0.87
CA ALA A 86 -11.02 7.68 0.31
C ALA A 86 -11.34 8.17 -1.11
N ASN A 87 -10.66 9.22 -1.58
CA ASN A 87 -10.82 9.73 -2.95
C ASN A 87 -10.04 8.96 -4.03
N TYR A 88 -9.51 7.77 -3.71
CA TYR A 88 -8.94 6.85 -4.68
C TYR A 88 -10.04 6.11 -5.44
N THR A 89 -10.03 6.12 -6.77
CA THR A 89 -11.11 5.56 -7.61
C THR A 89 -11.45 4.12 -7.25
N LEU A 90 -10.45 3.26 -7.05
CA LEU A 90 -10.69 1.85 -6.68
C LEU A 90 -11.32 1.70 -5.29
N SER A 91 -11.01 2.58 -4.33
CA SER A 91 -11.64 2.55 -3.00
C SER A 91 -13.09 3.05 -3.05
N PHE A 92 -13.34 4.11 -3.82
CA PHE A 92 -14.68 4.62 -4.07
C PHE A 92 -15.56 3.60 -4.80
N ASP A 93 -15.02 3.00 -5.87
CA ASP A 93 -15.72 2.01 -6.68
C ASP A 93 -16.02 0.72 -5.90
N ALA A 94 -15.06 0.22 -5.13
CA ALA A 94 -15.28 -0.94 -4.27
C ALA A 94 -16.40 -0.71 -3.25
N LEU A 95 -16.52 0.50 -2.69
CA LEU A 95 -17.60 0.85 -1.78
C LEU A 95 -18.94 0.88 -2.52
N ARG A 96 -19.08 1.72 -3.56
CA ARG A 96 -20.38 1.93 -4.22
C ARG A 96 -20.89 0.66 -4.90
N SER A 97 -20.01 -0.18 -5.45
CA SER A 97 -20.43 -1.44 -6.10
C SER A 97 -20.95 -2.47 -5.12
N SER A 98 -20.47 -2.44 -3.89
CA SER A 98 -20.91 -3.36 -2.83
C SER A 98 -22.26 -2.98 -2.21
N LEU A 99 -22.78 -1.81 -2.57
CA LEU A 99 -24.03 -1.25 -2.06
C LEU A 99 -25.14 -1.28 -3.13
N ALA A 100 -25.09 -2.24 -4.06
CA ALA A 100 -26.13 -2.40 -5.06
C ALA A 100 -27.50 -2.62 -4.40
N GLY A 101 -28.48 -1.79 -4.77
CA GLY A 101 -29.82 -1.82 -4.17
C GLY A 101 -29.94 -1.08 -2.83
N ILE A 102 -28.86 -0.49 -2.31
CA ILE A 102 -28.87 0.29 -1.06
C ILE A 102 -28.72 1.77 -1.40
N ASN A 103 -29.67 2.58 -0.94
CA ASN A 103 -29.57 4.03 -1.02
C ASN A 103 -28.71 4.57 0.12
N GLY A 104 -27.88 5.57 -0.16
CA GLY A 104 -27.03 6.16 0.88
C GLY A 104 -26.24 7.37 0.39
N TYR A 105 -25.61 8.06 1.33
CA TYR A 105 -24.64 9.09 1.05
C TYR A 105 -23.23 8.53 1.17
N ILE A 106 -22.34 8.88 0.25
CA ILE A 106 -20.92 8.59 0.32
C ILE A 106 -20.17 9.90 0.52
N LEU A 107 -19.62 10.11 1.72
CA LEU A 107 -18.70 11.18 2.03
C LEU A 107 -17.29 10.77 1.58
N VAL A 108 -16.85 11.31 0.45
CA VAL A 108 -15.51 11.09 -0.09
C VAL A 108 -14.57 12.16 0.47
N ILE A 109 -13.53 11.70 1.18
CA ILE A 109 -12.53 12.58 1.79
C ILE A 109 -11.24 12.64 0.97
N ASP A 110 -10.47 13.72 1.09
CA ASP A 110 -9.26 13.89 0.30
C ASP A 110 -8.07 13.14 0.88
N THR A 111 -7.81 11.94 0.33
CA THR A 111 -6.64 11.13 0.65
C THR A 111 -5.53 11.26 -0.37
N LYS A 112 -5.55 12.30 -1.21
CA LYS A 112 -4.59 12.53 -2.31
C LYS A 112 -4.51 11.35 -3.29
N GLY A 113 -5.61 10.63 -3.49
CA GLY A 113 -5.67 9.47 -4.38
C GLY A 113 -5.02 8.21 -3.79
N ILE A 114 -4.94 8.12 -2.47
CA ILE A 114 -4.38 6.96 -1.77
C ILE A 114 -5.55 6.15 -1.18
N ASN A 115 -5.47 4.81 -1.29
CA ASN A 115 -6.49 3.93 -0.71
C ASN A 115 -6.65 4.14 0.82
N VAL A 116 -7.78 3.68 1.37
CA VAL A 116 -8.13 3.86 2.78
C VAL A 116 -7.02 3.44 3.76
N TRP A 117 -6.47 2.24 3.61
CA TRP A 117 -5.54 1.67 4.58
C TRP A 117 -4.19 2.40 4.57
N CYS A 118 -3.62 2.62 3.38
CA CYS A 118 -2.38 3.37 3.23
C CYS A 118 -2.56 4.84 3.64
N ALA A 119 -3.70 5.45 3.32
CA ALA A 119 -4.02 6.83 3.68
C ALA A 119 -4.17 6.99 5.20
N ALA A 120 -4.77 6.02 5.88
CA ALA A 120 -4.89 6.01 7.34
C ALA A 120 -3.52 5.91 8.01
N GLY A 121 -2.66 5.01 7.54
CA GLY A 121 -1.28 4.90 8.02
C GLY A 121 -0.41 6.15 7.76
N LYS A 122 -0.76 6.94 6.73
CA LYS A 122 -0.13 8.22 6.41
C LYS A 122 -0.79 9.43 7.10
N GLY A 123 -1.96 9.25 7.71
CA GLY A 123 -2.74 10.32 8.36
C GLY A 123 -3.63 11.17 7.44
N THR A 124 -3.70 10.86 6.14
CA THR A 124 -4.57 11.60 5.18
C THR A 124 -6.01 11.09 5.19
N PHE A 125 -6.23 9.80 5.48
CA PHE A 125 -7.53 9.32 5.94
C PHE A 125 -7.58 9.50 7.45
N GLY A 126 -7.90 10.72 7.90
CA GLY A 126 -7.69 11.12 9.29
C GLY A 126 -8.83 11.90 9.90
N THR A 127 -8.81 12.00 11.24
CA THR A 127 -9.80 12.73 12.06
C THR A 127 -10.08 14.14 11.53
N ASP A 128 -9.04 14.92 11.26
CA ASP A 128 -9.18 16.32 10.86
C ASP A 128 -9.87 16.47 9.50
N GLU A 129 -9.45 15.67 8.53
CA GLU A 129 -10.05 15.68 7.19
C GLU A 129 -11.52 15.23 7.24
N ILE A 130 -11.87 14.23 8.07
CA ILE A 130 -13.27 13.81 8.21
C ILE A 130 -14.11 14.90 8.85
N VAL A 131 -13.66 15.50 9.96
CA VAL A 131 -14.37 16.62 10.63
C VAL A 131 -14.56 17.79 9.66
N TYR A 132 -13.50 18.12 8.92
CA TYR A 132 -13.53 19.14 7.89
C TYR A 132 -14.59 18.84 6.84
N ARG A 133 -14.58 17.63 6.25
CA ARG A 133 -15.51 17.25 5.19
C ARG A 133 -16.95 17.16 5.67
N VAL A 134 -17.21 16.68 6.88
CA VAL A 134 -18.56 16.67 7.47
C VAL A 134 -19.13 18.09 7.57
N ARG A 135 -18.32 19.06 8.03
CA ARG A 135 -18.75 20.46 8.17
C ARG A 135 -18.88 21.16 6.81
N TRP A 136 -17.84 21.08 5.99
CA TRP A 136 -17.77 21.73 4.67
C TRP A 136 -18.90 21.25 3.76
N SER A 137 -19.27 19.98 3.84
CA SER A 137 -20.34 19.41 3.02
C SER A 137 -21.76 19.69 3.50
N GLY A 138 -21.92 20.24 4.71
CA GLY A 138 -23.24 20.43 5.29
C GLY A 138 -23.98 19.12 5.54
N LEU A 139 -23.28 18.00 5.75
CA LEU A 139 -23.86 16.67 5.94
C LEU A 139 -24.98 16.65 7.00
N ALA A 140 -24.81 17.45 8.07
CA ALA A 140 -25.80 17.61 9.14
C ALA A 140 -27.19 18.12 8.69
N LYS A 141 -27.27 18.73 7.50
CA LYS A 141 -28.52 19.21 6.88
C LYS A 141 -29.14 18.18 5.94
N LEU A 142 -28.38 17.14 5.55
CA LEU A 142 -28.83 16.11 4.60
C LEU A 142 -29.44 14.91 5.30
N VAL A 143 -29.06 14.65 6.56
CA VAL A 143 -29.55 13.52 7.35
C VAL A 143 -30.07 13.94 8.72
N ASN A 144 -31.10 13.24 9.19
CA ASN A 144 -31.73 13.43 10.51
C ASN A 144 -30.90 12.83 11.64
N HIS A 145 -30.01 11.88 11.33
CA HIS A 145 -29.16 11.21 12.30
C HIS A 145 -27.74 11.82 12.35
N ARG A 146 -26.90 11.32 13.26
CA ARG A 146 -25.51 11.74 13.42
C ARG A 146 -24.58 10.53 13.47
N ASN A 147 -24.70 9.64 12.50
CA ASN A 147 -23.84 8.44 12.38
C ASN A 147 -23.15 8.43 11.02
N ILE A 148 -21.86 8.07 11.01
CA ILE A 148 -21.09 7.82 9.78
C ILE A 148 -20.39 6.46 9.88
N ILE A 149 -20.44 5.69 8.80
CA ILE A 149 -19.86 4.35 8.69
C ILE A 149 -18.49 4.47 8.02
N LEU A 150 -17.44 4.13 8.76
CA LEU A 150 -16.06 4.13 8.28
C LEU A 150 -15.59 2.70 7.97
N PRO A 151 -14.69 2.52 6.99
CA PRO A 151 -14.05 1.23 6.78
C PRO A 151 -13.15 0.87 7.97
N GLN A 152 -13.12 -0.42 8.35
CA GLN A 152 -12.34 -0.90 9.50
C GLN A 152 -10.85 -0.54 9.42
N LEU A 153 -10.27 -0.61 8.21
CA LEU A 153 -8.85 -0.32 7.98
C LEU A 153 -8.51 1.18 8.03
N GLY A 154 -9.51 2.06 8.19
CA GLY A 154 -9.32 3.49 8.46
C GLY A 154 -9.00 3.80 9.93
N ALA A 155 -9.28 2.87 10.84
CA ALA A 155 -9.16 3.09 12.29
C ALA A 155 -7.79 3.62 12.76
N PRO A 156 -6.63 3.18 12.21
CA PRO A 156 -5.33 3.69 12.65
C PRO A 156 -5.11 5.21 12.46
N GLY A 157 -5.86 5.84 11.55
CA GLY A 157 -5.78 7.29 11.31
C GLY A 157 -6.87 8.11 12.00
N VAL A 158 -7.84 7.46 12.66
CA VAL A 158 -9.10 8.08 13.06
C VAL A 158 -9.37 7.95 14.56
N SER A 159 -9.57 9.10 15.21
CA SER A 159 -10.08 9.19 16.58
C SER A 159 -11.60 9.42 16.56
N ALA A 160 -12.36 8.35 16.79
CA ALA A 160 -13.83 8.40 16.82
C ALA A 160 -14.39 9.38 17.86
N HIS A 161 -13.73 9.47 19.03
CA HIS A 161 -14.15 10.40 20.09
C HIS A 161 -13.98 11.85 19.66
N GLU A 162 -12.86 12.19 19.01
CA GLU A 162 -12.62 13.55 18.51
C GLU A 162 -13.58 13.91 17.37
N ILE A 163 -13.92 12.98 16.48
CA ILE A 163 -14.95 13.21 15.46
C ILE A 163 -16.29 13.53 16.12
N LYS A 164 -16.71 12.74 17.12
CA LYS A 164 -17.96 13.01 17.85
C LYS A 164 -17.94 14.37 18.54
N ARG A 165 -16.85 14.68 19.26
CA ARG A 165 -16.68 15.96 19.97
C ARG A 165 -16.73 17.16 19.02
N ARG A 166 -16.07 17.08 17.86
CA ARG A 166 -15.90 18.23 16.95
C ARG A 166 -17.00 18.35 15.89
N SER A 167 -17.60 17.25 15.46
CA SER A 167 -18.61 17.26 14.39
C SER A 167 -20.03 16.90 14.86
N GLY A 168 -20.17 16.32 16.05
CA GLY A 168 -21.41 15.75 16.54
C GLY A 168 -21.73 14.36 15.97
N PHE A 169 -21.00 13.89 14.94
CA PHE A 169 -21.21 12.57 14.34
C PHE A 169 -20.48 11.46 15.10
N LYS A 170 -21.21 10.39 15.39
CA LYS A 170 -20.67 9.13 15.90
C LYS A 170 -20.11 8.31 14.74
N VAL A 171 -18.94 7.74 14.97
CA VAL A 171 -18.30 6.80 14.04
C VAL A 171 -18.75 5.38 14.34
N GLU A 172 -19.19 4.68 13.31
CA GLU A 172 -19.38 3.23 13.29
C GLU A 172 -18.33 2.61 12.38
N TYR A 173 -17.63 1.58 12.85
CA TYR A 173 -16.67 0.85 12.01
C TYR A 173 -17.38 -0.31 11.33
N GLY A 174 -17.53 -0.19 10.02
CA GLY A 174 -18.01 -1.26 9.14
C GLY A 174 -16.95 -2.36 8.96
N PRO A 175 -17.20 -3.30 8.03
CA PRO A 175 -16.31 -4.43 7.76
C PRO A 175 -14.99 -4.02 7.09
N VAL A 176 -14.04 -4.95 7.03
CA VAL A 176 -12.79 -4.81 6.26
C VAL A 176 -13.06 -4.83 4.75
N ARG A 177 -13.96 -5.70 4.29
CA ARG A 177 -14.33 -5.84 2.87
C ARG A 177 -15.68 -5.17 2.64
N ALA A 178 -15.75 -4.32 1.61
CA ALA A 178 -16.97 -3.61 1.27
C ALA A 178 -18.14 -4.57 0.93
N ASN A 179 -17.84 -5.75 0.37
CA ASN A 179 -18.84 -6.77 0.05
C ASN A 179 -19.63 -7.28 1.27
N ASP A 180 -19.09 -7.12 2.48
CA ASP A 180 -19.77 -7.53 3.71
C ASP A 180 -20.73 -6.44 4.24
N LEU A 181 -20.75 -5.25 3.62
CA LEU A 181 -21.60 -4.12 4.05
C LEU A 181 -23.09 -4.44 4.06
N PRO A 182 -23.68 -5.11 3.05
CA PRO A 182 -25.12 -5.42 3.07
C PRO A 182 -25.52 -6.26 4.29
N GLU A 183 -24.70 -7.22 4.70
CA GLU A 183 -24.95 -8.02 5.90
C GLU A 183 -24.72 -7.22 7.18
N TYR A 184 -23.63 -6.44 7.23
CA TYR A 184 -23.34 -5.54 8.34
C TYR A 184 -24.50 -4.56 8.62
N LEU A 185 -25.12 -3.99 7.58
CA LEU A 185 -26.19 -3.01 7.71
C LEU A 185 -27.47 -3.57 8.34
N LYS A 186 -27.67 -4.89 8.37
CA LYS A 186 -28.85 -5.50 9.04
C LYS A 186 -28.80 -5.31 10.55
N ASN A 187 -27.60 -5.41 11.14
CA ASN A 187 -27.42 -5.48 12.58
C ASN A 187 -26.43 -4.42 13.14
N HIS A 188 -25.79 -3.64 12.26
CA HIS A 188 -24.74 -2.67 12.60
C HIS A 188 -23.59 -3.26 13.43
N ALA A 189 -23.33 -4.56 13.27
CA ALA A 189 -22.34 -5.31 14.04
C ALA A 189 -21.44 -6.15 13.13
N SER A 190 -20.15 -5.82 13.08
CA SER A 190 -19.16 -6.61 12.34
C SER A 190 -18.88 -7.93 13.08
N THR A 191 -18.98 -9.06 12.37
CA THR A 191 -18.57 -10.37 12.90
C THR A 191 -17.05 -10.48 12.99
N PRO A 192 -16.48 -11.44 13.75
CA PRO A 192 -15.04 -11.70 13.75
C PRO A 192 -14.46 -11.93 12.35
N GLU A 193 -15.22 -12.57 11.46
CA GLU A 193 -14.85 -12.85 10.07
C GLU A 193 -14.71 -11.56 9.26
N MET A 194 -15.69 -10.65 9.37
CA MET A 194 -15.69 -9.34 8.71
C MET A 194 -14.52 -8.44 9.13
N ARG A 195 -13.90 -8.72 10.28
CA ARG A 195 -12.74 -7.98 10.82
C ARG A 195 -11.40 -8.55 10.37
N ARG A 196 -11.35 -9.70 9.69
CA ARG A 196 -10.10 -10.39 9.33
C ARG A 196 -9.66 -10.07 7.89
N VAL A 197 -8.40 -9.65 7.75
CA VAL A 197 -7.70 -9.62 6.45
C VAL A 197 -7.06 -10.98 6.20
N ARG A 198 -7.34 -11.62 5.05
CA ARG A 198 -6.86 -12.99 4.74
C ARG A 198 -5.68 -13.05 3.78
N PHE A 199 -5.39 -11.98 3.02
CA PHE A 199 -4.38 -11.96 1.95
C PHE A 199 -4.31 -13.27 1.16
N SER A 200 -5.41 -13.58 0.48
CA SER A 200 -5.49 -14.75 -0.40
C SER A 200 -4.48 -14.66 -1.55
N PHE A 201 -4.27 -15.75 -2.28
CA PHE A 201 -3.43 -15.76 -3.48
C PHE A 201 -3.75 -14.61 -4.45
N ARG A 202 -5.05 -14.34 -4.68
CA ARG A 202 -5.50 -13.24 -5.54
C ARG A 202 -5.13 -11.87 -4.99
N ASP A 203 -5.28 -11.65 -3.69
CA ASP A 203 -4.94 -10.37 -3.05
C ASP A 203 -3.45 -10.02 -3.22
N ARG A 204 -2.56 -11.03 -3.18
CA ARG A 204 -1.11 -10.81 -3.30
C ARG A 204 -0.67 -10.54 -4.73
N LEU A 205 -1.30 -11.18 -5.71
CA LEU A 205 -1.01 -10.96 -7.12
C LEU A 205 -1.46 -9.58 -7.61
N VAL A 206 -2.41 -8.93 -6.92
CA VAL A 206 -2.89 -7.60 -7.33
C VAL A 206 -1.77 -6.55 -7.38
N LEU A 207 -0.72 -6.69 -6.57
CA LEU A 207 0.43 -5.78 -6.55
C LEU A 207 1.52 -6.14 -7.57
N THR A 208 1.52 -7.34 -8.13
CA THR A 208 2.55 -7.78 -9.09
C THR A 208 2.69 -6.87 -10.31
N PRO A 209 1.62 -6.39 -10.99
CA PRO A 209 1.77 -5.58 -12.20
C PRO A 209 2.55 -4.28 -11.98
N ILE A 210 2.29 -3.59 -10.86
CA ILE A 210 2.95 -2.32 -10.58
C ILE A 210 4.43 -2.52 -10.23
N GLU A 211 4.74 -3.58 -9.47
CA GLU A 211 6.13 -3.91 -9.13
C GLU A 211 6.92 -4.38 -10.36
N PHE A 212 6.27 -5.13 -11.24
CA PHE A 212 6.87 -5.56 -12.52
C PHE A 212 7.23 -4.36 -13.41
N ILE A 213 6.35 -3.37 -13.53
CA ILE A 213 6.60 -2.19 -14.38
C ILE A 213 7.72 -1.32 -13.84
N HIS A 214 7.90 -1.24 -12.52
CA HIS A 214 9.05 -0.52 -11.94
C HIS A 214 10.36 -1.24 -12.19
N VAL A 215 10.36 -2.59 -12.24
CA VAL A 215 11.59 -3.37 -12.42
C VAL A 215 11.94 -3.61 -13.90
N ILE A 216 10.98 -3.61 -14.82
CA ILE A 216 11.23 -4.05 -16.21
C ILE A 216 12.31 -3.23 -16.92
N LYS A 217 12.28 -1.89 -16.79
CA LYS A 217 13.27 -1.01 -17.43
C LYS A 217 14.69 -1.23 -16.90
N PRO A 218 14.95 -1.16 -15.57
CA PRO A 218 16.29 -1.44 -15.05
C PRO A 218 16.73 -2.88 -15.33
N THR A 219 15.82 -3.86 -15.32
CA THR A 219 16.14 -5.25 -15.69
C THR A 219 16.56 -5.38 -17.14
N LEU A 220 15.88 -4.74 -18.09
CA LEU A 220 16.26 -4.80 -19.51
C LEU A 220 17.66 -4.18 -19.74
N ILE A 221 17.94 -3.04 -19.11
CA ILE A 221 19.26 -2.41 -19.19
C ILE A 221 20.34 -3.34 -18.60
N ALA A 222 20.10 -3.89 -17.41
CA ALA A 222 21.02 -4.82 -16.77
C ALA A 222 21.21 -6.10 -17.60
N ALA A 223 20.15 -6.64 -18.21
CA ALA A 223 20.22 -7.83 -19.05
C ALA A 223 21.04 -7.58 -20.32
N ILE A 224 20.91 -6.41 -20.96
CA ILE A 224 21.73 -6.04 -22.13
C ILE A 224 23.21 -5.93 -21.73
N ILE A 225 23.51 -5.25 -20.61
CA ILE A 225 24.88 -5.12 -20.12
C ILE A 225 25.48 -6.50 -19.80
N LEU A 226 24.74 -7.34 -19.07
CA LEU A 226 25.20 -8.69 -18.73
C LEU A 226 25.31 -9.61 -19.94
N TYR A 227 24.46 -9.45 -20.94
CA TYR A 227 24.57 -10.16 -22.22
C TYR A 227 25.90 -9.85 -22.90
N LEU A 228 26.27 -8.57 -22.97
CA LEU A 228 27.51 -8.13 -23.61
C LEU A 228 28.76 -8.53 -22.81
N LEU A 229 28.69 -8.52 -21.48
CA LEU A 229 29.85 -8.80 -20.61
C LEU A 229 30.05 -10.29 -20.31
N SER A 230 28.97 -11.07 -20.23
CA SER A 230 29.00 -12.44 -19.69
C SER A 230 28.09 -13.42 -20.45
N GLY A 231 27.49 -12.98 -21.55
CA GLY A 231 26.72 -13.82 -22.46
C GLY A 231 25.25 -14.03 -22.08
N PRO A 232 24.52 -14.81 -22.89
CA PRO A 232 23.07 -15.00 -22.77
C PRO A 232 22.64 -15.61 -21.42
N PHE A 233 23.49 -16.44 -20.81
CA PHE A 233 23.17 -17.08 -19.54
C PHE A 233 23.02 -16.06 -18.39
N ALA A 234 23.93 -15.08 -18.30
CA ALA A 234 23.87 -14.03 -17.30
C ALA A 234 22.66 -13.09 -17.52
N ALA A 235 22.34 -12.77 -18.76
CA ALA A 235 21.16 -11.99 -19.12
C ALA A 235 19.86 -12.70 -18.74
N LEU A 236 19.76 -14.00 -19.02
CA LEU A 236 18.62 -14.83 -18.63
C LEU A 236 18.46 -14.86 -17.11
N LEU A 237 19.55 -15.06 -16.37
CA LEU A 237 19.52 -15.05 -14.91
C LEU A 237 19.02 -13.71 -14.36
N ALA A 238 19.42 -12.58 -14.93
CA ALA A 238 18.93 -11.27 -14.51
C ALA A 238 17.40 -11.13 -14.72
N ILE A 239 16.88 -11.58 -15.87
CA ILE A 239 15.44 -11.58 -16.15
C ILE A 239 14.69 -12.49 -15.18
N VAL A 240 15.19 -13.71 -14.97
CA VAL A 240 14.59 -14.68 -14.04
C VAL A 240 14.60 -14.14 -12.60
N THR A 241 15.68 -13.50 -12.17
CA THR A 241 15.79 -12.87 -10.84
C THR A 241 14.71 -11.79 -10.64
N ALA A 242 14.50 -10.94 -11.65
CA ALA A 242 13.49 -9.89 -11.59
C ALA A 242 12.06 -10.45 -11.57
N LEU A 243 11.77 -11.44 -12.43
CA LEU A 243 10.47 -12.12 -12.46
C LEU A 243 10.22 -12.89 -11.16
N ALA A 244 11.24 -13.54 -10.62
CA ALA A 244 11.14 -14.24 -9.35
C ALA A 244 10.80 -13.27 -8.22
N GLY A 245 11.53 -12.15 -8.10
CA GLY A 245 11.30 -11.14 -7.08
C GLY A 245 9.95 -10.43 -7.18
N THR A 246 9.41 -10.22 -8.39
CA THR A 246 8.17 -9.44 -8.59
C THR A 246 6.91 -10.28 -8.76
N VAL A 247 7.00 -11.47 -9.36
CA VAL A 247 5.86 -12.33 -9.68
C VAL A 247 5.78 -13.53 -8.75
N LEU A 248 6.88 -14.28 -8.61
CA LEU A 248 6.86 -15.54 -7.85
C LEU A 248 6.89 -15.32 -6.34
N PHE A 249 7.65 -14.33 -5.87
CA PHE A 249 7.80 -14.02 -4.46
C PHE A 249 6.47 -13.77 -3.73
N PRO A 250 5.56 -12.88 -4.18
CA PRO A 250 4.29 -12.66 -3.49
C PRO A 250 3.40 -13.91 -3.44
N VAL A 251 3.49 -14.78 -4.44
CA VAL A 251 2.78 -16.07 -4.48
C VAL A 251 3.31 -17.03 -3.43
N LEU A 252 4.64 -17.17 -3.37
CA LEU A 252 5.31 -18.14 -2.51
C LEU A 252 5.51 -17.65 -1.07
N LEU A 253 5.19 -16.39 -0.80
CA LEU A 253 5.37 -15.72 0.49
C LEU A 253 4.92 -16.50 1.75
N PRO A 254 3.81 -17.27 1.75
CA PRO A 254 3.40 -18.07 2.91
C PRO A 254 4.31 -19.24 3.21
N TYR A 255 4.91 -19.80 2.17
CA TYR A 255 5.70 -21.02 2.23
C TYR A 255 7.19 -20.73 2.49
N LEU A 256 7.61 -19.47 2.29
CA LEU A 256 8.98 -19.06 2.54
C LEU A 256 9.28 -18.99 4.05
N PRO A 257 10.40 -19.59 4.50
CA PRO A 257 10.80 -19.57 5.90
C PRO A 257 11.28 -18.17 6.31
N ALA A 258 11.20 -17.88 7.62
CA ALA A 258 11.50 -16.61 8.30
C ALA A 258 10.31 -15.65 8.51
N GLN A 259 10.51 -14.67 9.39
CA GLN A 259 9.53 -13.62 9.71
C GLN A 259 9.74 -12.37 8.84
N ASP A 260 10.99 -11.93 8.70
CA ASP A 260 11.38 -10.74 7.94
C ASP A 260 11.25 -10.97 6.42
N LEU A 261 10.74 -9.98 5.69
CA LEU A 261 10.56 -10.07 4.23
C LEU A 261 11.90 -10.19 3.49
N SER A 262 12.91 -9.48 3.98
CA SER A 262 14.28 -9.44 3.50
C SER A 262 14.92 -10.81 3.57
N ILE A 263 14.76 -11.51 4.70
CA ILE A 263 15.29 -12.87 4.84
C ILE A 263 14.55 -13.82 3.91
N LYS A 264 13.21 -13.75 3.85
CA LYS A 264 12.42 -14.55 2.89
C LYS A 264 12.91 -14.35 1.47
N GLY A 265 13.13 -13.09 1.06
CA GLY A 265 13.62 -12.73 -0.26
C GLY A 265 15.03 -13.22 -0.53
N ILE A 266 15.94 -13.12 0.45
CA ILE A 266 17.31 -13.65 0.35
C ILE A 266 17.24 -15.17 0.17
N VAL A 267 16.59 -15.90 1.08
CA VAL A 267 16.48 -17.37 1.01
C VAL A 267 15.88 -17.81 -0.33
N PHE A 268 14.84 -17.12 -0.78
CA PHE A 268 14.24 -17.39 -2.08
C PHE A 268 15.21 -17.15 -3.25
N GLY A 269 16.03 -16.10 -3.19
CA GLY A 269 17.06 -15.85 -4.20
C GLY A 269 18.14 -16.92 -4.25
N TRP A 270 18.51 -17.54 -3.12
CA TRP A 270 19.42 -18.70 -3.12
C TRP A 270 18.78 -19.90 -3.81
N VAL A 271 17.49 -20.15 -3.56
CA VAL A 271 16.73 -21.22 -4.24
C VAL A 271 16.69 -20.98 -5.77
N ILE A 272 16.56 -19.73 -6.21
CA ILE A 272 16.60 -19.38 -7.64
C ILE A 272 18.01 -19.51 -8.22
N ALA A 273 19.05 -19.11 -7.49
CA ALA A 273 20.43 -19.19 -7.94
C ALA A 273 20.95 -20.64 -8.07
N LEU A 274 20.49 -21.55 -7.21
CA LEU A 274 20.98 -22.93 -7.14
C LEU A 274 20.93 -23.69 -8.48
N PRO A 275 19.79 -23.80 -9.20
CA PRO A 275 19.75 -24.50 -10.48
C PRO A 275 20.66 -23.87 -11.53
N PHE A 276 20.79 -22.54 -11.57
CA PHE A 276 21.71 -21.85 -12.47
C PHE A 276 23.17 -22.15 -12.10
N GLY A 277 23.49 -22.24 -10.81
CA GLY A 277 24.82 -22.63 -10.34
C GLY A 277 25.20 -24.05 -10.72
N ILE A 278 24.28 -25.00 -10.63
CA ILE A 278 24.51 -26.39 -11.07
C ILE A 278 24.73 -26.42 -12.58
N ILE A 279 23.89 -25.74 -13.37
CA ILE A 279 24.04 -25.70 -14.83
C ILE A 279 25.39 -25.11 -15.22
N LEU A 280 25.81 -24.04 -14.55
CA LEU A 280 27.10 -23.41 -14.77
C LEU A 280 28.23 -24.40 -14.43
N ALA A 281 28.22 -25.02 -13.25
CA ALA A 281 29.28 -25.93 -12.83
C ALA A 281 29.44 -27.17 -13.73
N VAL A 282 28.34 -27.68 -14.31
CA VAL A 282 28.37 -28.89 -15.17
C VAL A 282 28.82 -28.59 -16.61
N ASN A 283 28.47 -27.42 -17.15
CA ASN A 283 28.61 -27.13 -18.59
C ASN A 283 29.73 -26.13 -18.91
N THR A 284 30.63 -25.86 -17.96
CA THR A 284 31.63 -24.80 -18.10
C THR A 284 32.96 -25.35 -18.62
N ASN A 285 33.44 -24.77 -19.73
CA ASN A 285 34.79 -24.99 -20.27
C ASN A 285 35.81 -23.95 -19.73
N MET A 286 35.45 -23.20 -18.69
CA MET A 286 36.30 -22.16 -18.10
C MET A 286 37.34 -22.76 -17.16
N THR A 287 38.41 -22.00 -16.93
CA THR A 287 39.37 -22.27 -15.86
C THR A 287 38.70 -22.18 -14.48
N LEU A 288 39.09 -23.05 -13.54
CA LEU A 288 38.50 -23.19 -12.20
C LEU A 288 38.28 -21.86 -11.45
N TRP A 289 39.24 -20.93 -11.50
CA TRP A 289 39.12 -19.66 -10.78
C TRP A 289 38.02 -18.74 -11.37
N LYS A 290 37.79 -18.78 -12.69
CA LYS A 290 36.70 -18.03 -13.35
C LYS A 290 35.34 -18.59 -12.99
N GLU A 291 35.24 -19.91 -12.89
CA GLU A 291 34.03 -20.61 -12.47
C GLU A 291 33.66 -20.23 -11.03
N ILE A 292 34.61 -20.34 -10.09
CA ILE A 292 34.42 -19.95 -8.69
C ILE A 292 33.95 -18.49 -8.60
N LEU A 293 34.61 -17.59 -9.33
CA LEU A 293 34.27 -16.17 -9.32
C LEU A 293 32.88 -15.88 -9.90
N SER A 294 32.45 -16.64 -10.92
CA SER A 294 31.12 -16.54 -11.53
C SER A 294 30.02 -17.05 -10.59
N LEU A 295 30.27 -18.19 -9.91
CA LEU A 295 29.37 -18.73 -8.89
C LEU A 295 29.24 -17.75 -7.72
N MET A 296 30.37 -17.20 -7.23
CA MET A 296 30.36 -16.18 -6.18
C MET A 296 29.53 -14.96 -6.58
N ALA A 297 29.74 -14.42 -7.79
CA ALA A 297 28.97 -13.30 -8.30
C ALA A 297 27.46 -13.58 -8.26
N MET A 298 27.03 -14.72 -8.78
CA MET A 298 25.62 -15.12 -8.81
C MET A 298 25.02 -15.28 -7.40
N PHE A 299 25.67 -16.06 -6.52
CA PHE A 299 25.17 -16.33 -5.17
C PHE A 299 25.22 -15.11 -4.24
N LEU A 300 25.95 -14.05 -4.62
CA LEU A 300 25.94 -12.77 -3.94
C LEU A 300 24.86 -11.83 -4.50
N ILE A 301 24.75 -11.69 -5.83
CA ILE A 301 23.84 -10.74 -6.48
C ILE A 301 22.38 -11.21 -6.40
N VAL A 302 22.08 -12.43 -6.82
CA VAL A 302 20.68 -12.92 -6.94
C VAL A 302 19.94 -12.79 -5.61
N PRO A 303 20.47 -13.28 -4.47
CA PRO A 303 19.81 -13.15 -3.17
C PRO A 303 19.71 -11.70 -2.66
N ALA A 304 20.68 -10.85 -2.99
CA ALA A 304 20.63 -9.44 -2.62
C ALA A 304 19.49 -8.72 -3.37
N VAL A 305 19.35 -8.99 -4.67
CA VAL A 305 18.32 -8.38 -5.51
C VAL A 305 16.94 -8.88 -5.12
N THR A 306 16.72 -10.20 -4.97
CA THR A 306 15.42 -10.74 -4.54
C THR A 306 15.06 -10.31 -3.12
N GLY A 307 16.03 -10.22 -2.22
CA GLY A 307 15.88 -9.68 -0.87
C GLY A 307 15.42 -8.22 -0.87
N TYR A 308 16.00 -7.39 -1.74
CA TYR A 308 15.61 -6.00 -1.90
C TYR A 308 14.19 -5.87 -2.50
N LEU A 309 13.89 -6.62 -3.57
CA LEU A 309 12.57 -6.62 -4.20
C LEU A 309 11.46 -7.11 -3.25
N ALA A 310 11.78 -8.03 -2.34
CA ALA A 310 10.84 -8.52 -1.32
C ALA A 310 10.28 -7.40 -0.41
N LEU A 311 11.06 -6.34 -0.16
CA LEU A 311 10.64 -5.19 0.67
C LEU A 311 9.46 -4.42 0.05
N ASN A 312 9.21 -4.56 -1.25
CA ASN A 312 8.07 -3.91 -1.90
C ASN A 312 6.73 -4.58 -1.56
N PHE A 313 6.74 -5.83 -1.07
CA PHE A 313 5.54 -6.62 -0.79
C PHE A 313 5.05 -6.53 0.66
N THR A 314 5.41 -5.46 1.38
CA THR A 314 4.87 -5.17 2.73
C THR A 314 3.35 -5.02 2.74
N GLY A 315 2.75 -4.65 1.61
CA GLY A 315 1.30 -4.58 1.42
C GLY A 315 0.60 -5.93 1.19
N CYS A 316 1.32 -7.06 1.20
CA CYS A 316 0.78 -8.42 0.97
C CYS A 316 0.66 -9.28 2.24
N THR A 317 0.90 -8.67 3.42
CA THR A 317 1.02 -9.38 4.70
C THR A 317 0.31 -8.65 5.83
N THR A 318 -0.19 -9.40 6.81
CA THR A 318 -0.88 -8.84 8.00
C THR A 318 0.06 -8.46 9.14
N TYR A 319 1.31 -8.94 9.13
CA TYR A 319 2.23 -8.83 10.27
C TYR A 319 3.25 -7.69 10.13
N THR A 320 3.28 -7.00 8.98
CA THR A 320 4.18 -5.88 8.73
C THR A 320 3.67 -4.60 9.37
N SER A 321 4.57 -3.86 10.02
CA SER A 321 4.31 -2.54 10.59
C SER A 321 5.36 -1.54 10.13
N ARG A 322 5.03 -0.24 10.15
CA ARG A 322 5.97 0.83 9.74
C ARG A 322 7.28 0.77 10.52
N THR A 323 7.22 0.50 11.82
CA THR A 323 8.39 0.39 12.70
C THR A 323 9.18 -0.88 12.43
N GLY A 324 8.50 -2.02 12.20
CA GLY A 324 9.13 -3.30 11.84
C GLY A 324 9.89 -3.21 10.52
N VAL A 325 9.22 -2.72 9.46
CA VAL A 325 9.84 -2.55 8.14
C VAL A 325 11.01 -1.57 8.19
N LYS A 326 10.90 -0.48 8.97
CA LYS A 326 12.03 0.44 9.18
C LYS A 326 13.24 -0.30 9.78
N LYS A 327 13.05 -1.09 10.84
CA LYS A 327 14.14 -1.88 11.44
C LYS A 327 14.76 -2.85 10.44
N GLU A 328 13.92 -3.50 9.65
CA GLU A 328 14.33 -4.44 8.62
C GLU A 328 15.21 -3.78 7.56
N ILE A 329 14.80 -2.61 7.04
CA ILE A 329 15.56 -1.82 6.06
C ILE A 329 16.94 -1.46 6.61
N PHE A 330 17.01 -0.87 7.81
CA PHE A 330 18.28 -0.45 8.40
C PHE A 330 19.20 -1.62 8.74
N ARG A 331 18.64 -2.81 8.99
CA ARG A 331 19.42 -4.00 9.30
C ARG A 331 19.95 -4.71 8.05
N TYR A 332 19.12 -4.91 7.03
CA TYR A 332 19.45 -5.81 5.92
C TYR A 332 19.86 -5.10 4.63
N VAL A 333 19.40 -3.88 4.35
CA VAL A 333 19.77 -3.17 3.11
C VAL A 333 21.28 -2.93 3.01
N PRO A 334 22.01 -2.51 4.07
CA PRO A 334 23.46 -2.40 4.00
C PRO A 334 24.16 -3.72 3.64
N TYR A 335 23.66 -4.84 4.19
CA TYR A 335 24.18 -6.17 3.90
C TYR A 335 23.88 -6.61 2.45
N MET A 336 22.67 -6.36 1.95
CA MET A 336 22.31 -6.61 0.55
C MET A 336 23.17 -5.76 -0.40
N ALA A 337 23.40 -4.48 -0.07
CA ALA A 337 24.23 -3.59 -0.86
C ALA A 337 25.69 -4.07 -0.90
N LEU A 338 26.24 -4.50 0.24
CA LEU A 338 27.59 -5.08 0.31
C LEU A 338 27.68 -6.34 -0.56
N LYS A 339 26.72 -7.27 -0.46
CA LYS A 339 26.66 -8.48 -1.30
C LYS A 339 26.57 -8.16 -2.79
N ALA A 340 25.66 -7.27 -3.17
CA ALA A 340 25.52 -6.86 -4.56
C ALA A 340 26.81 -6.20 -5.08
N GLY A 341 27.43 -5.32 -4.28
CA GLY A 341 28.68 -4.65 -4.62
C GLY A 341 29.86 -5.62 -4.80
N THR A 342 30.04 -6.57 -3.88
CA THR A 342 31.10 -7.58 -4.00
C THR A 342 30.85 -8.52 -5.18
N GLY A 343 29.62 -8.92 -5.44
CA GLY A 343 29.28 -9.71 -6.62
C GLY A 343 29.50 -8.96 -7.94
N LEU A 344 29.18 -7.66 -7.99
CA LEU A 344 29.46 -6.82 -9.16
C LEU A 344 30.96 -6.65 -9.40
N LEU A 345 31.77 -6.53 -8.33
CA LEU A 345 33.23 -6.52 -8.44
C LEU A 345 33.74 -7.83 -9.07
N CYS A 346 33.19 -8.98 -8.66
CA CYS A 346 33.53 -10.29 -9.24
C CYS A 346 33.22 -10.33 -10.75
N LEU A 347 32.06 -9.83 -11.18
CA LEU A 347 31.69 -9.72 -12.60
C LEU A 347 32.60 -8.76 -13.37
N LEU A 348 32.99 -7.63 -12.78
CA LEU A 348 33.89 -6.68 -13.42
C LEU A 348 35.27 -7.30 -13.66
N ILE A 349 35.81 -8.03 -12.68
CA ILE A 349 37.08 -8.74 -12.82
C ILE A 349 36.98 -9.76 -13.96
N LEU A 350 35.90 -10.56 -14.00
CA LEU A 350 35.66 -11.53 -15.07
C LEU A 350 35.58 -10.87 -16.46
N ALA A 351 34.84 -9.77 -16.56
CA ALA A 351 34.68 -9.03 -17.81
C ALA A 351 36.03 -8.49 -18.32
N ILE A 352 36.85 -7.90 -17.43
CA ILE A 352 38.17 -7.38 -17.79
C ILE A 352 39.08 -8.50 -18.30
N VAL A 353 39.07 -9.65 -17.64
CA VAL A 353 39.92 -10.78 -18.06
C VAL A 353 39.45 -11.36 -19.39
N ASN A 354 38.14 -11.56 -19.58
CA ASN A 354 37.61 -12.05 -20.84
C ASN A 354 37.87 -11.08 -22.00
N LEU A 355 37.82 -9.77 -21.76
CA LEU A 355 38.15 -8.76 -22.77
C LEU A 355 39.63 -8.82 -23.17
N LYS A 356 40.54 -9.02 -22.19
CA LYS A 356 41.98 -9.19 -22.46
C LYS A 356 42.31 -10.45 -23.23
N GLU A 357 41.48 -11.49 -23.16
CA GLU A 357 41.67 -12.72 -23.93
C GLU A 357 41.13 -12.61 -25.37
N MET A 358 40.30 -11.61 -25.64
CA MET A 358 39.74 -11.33 -26.98
C MET A 358 40.59 -10.36 -27.82
N ILE A 359 41.40 -9.53 -27.17
CA ILE A 359 42.35 -8.59 -27.79
C ILE A 359 43.70 -9.28 -27.91
#